data_AF-A0A2E9NT16-F1
#
_entry.id   AF-A0A2E9NT16-F1
#
_cell.length_a   1.000
_cell.length_b   1.000
_cell.length_c   1.000
_cell.angle_alpha   90.00
_cell.angle_beta   90.00
_cell.angle_gamma   90.00
#
_symmetry.space_group_name_H-M   'P 1'
#
loop_
_entity.id
_entity.type
_entity.pdbx_description
1 polymer ?
#
loop_
_entity_poly.entity_id
_entity_poly.type
_entity_poly.pdbx_seq_one_letter_code
_entity_poly.pdbx_strand_id
1 'polypeptide(L)'
;MVIGLIPATEILVFRDIESKFRLSSQKPTHWLTFLLLVVFCPAGLWSQKAIVIDPAEIIKYSLDWLSPGKETLTAPIEVSVYSLNCGECVEELKAIADGQSAAPSYFILTTFQKKDRDLVLPLMQLGFEQTDSIKRRSSLLEILKIYGEAPDYYGNNEKEWVRLLESFRRENVAEEEKKLAEAFAINVIDSQTRILALLDKLATPNSIPLDQRALASQTEKDSNRYSALIASHSLGWLKPALQYSEDVEEILKRARTIDPTRPLNVDEWKDLKEWAFSGVYWLWGGRLDKNVLENVVNWQAPFHLIPSNEERRDRHRRWFDETIKKAEARPLSALEAFGFTDIDSLISSAWNAAVADVQQQLVFCSYIGTLTVEGTE
;
A
#
# COMPACT_ATOMS: atom_id res chain seq x y z
N MET A 1 4.60 -4.62 -37.01
CA MET A 1 3.47 -3.77 -37.45
C MET A 1 2.44 -4.68 -38.11
N VAL A 2 1.47 -5.15 -37.34
CA VAL A 2 0.29 -5.90 -37.80
C VAL A 2 -0.88 -5.36 -37.00
N ILE A 3 -1.80 -4.74 -37.71
CA ILE A 3 -3.08 -4.22 -37.22
C ILE A 3 -4.08 -5.37 -37.38
N GLY A 4 -4.76 -5.74 -36.29
CA GLY A 4 -5.88 -6.66 -36.29
C GLY A 4 -7.15 -5.92 -35.86
N LEU A 5 -7.99 -5.58 -36.83
CA LEU A 5 -9.38 -5.12 -36.68
C LEU A 5 -10.35 -6.31 -36.82
N ILE A 6 -11.63 -6.06 -36.49
CA ILE A 6 -12.89 -6.72 -36.91
C ILE A 6 -13.57 -7.58 -35.80
N PRO A 7 -14.92 -7.54 -35.59
CA PRO A 7 -15.92 -6.45 -35.72
C PRO A 7 -17.04 -6.47 -34.64
N ALA A 8 -18.02 -5.57 -34.78
CA ALA A 8 -19.31 -5.52 -34.09
C ALA A 8 -20.44 -6.18 -34.90
N THR A 9 -21.39 -6.86 -34.23
CA THR A 9 -22.82 -7.18 -34.56
C THR A 9 -23.31 -8.24 -33.54
N GLU A 10 -24.48 -8.25 -32.87
CA GLU A 10 -25.92 -8.15 -33.18
C GLU A 10 -26.67 -8.01 -31.80
N ILE A 11 -27.64 -7.13 -31.53
CA ILE A 11 -29.10 -7.10 -31.85
C ILE A 11 -29.88 -8.41 -31.62
N LEU A 12 -30.65 -8.47 -30.52
CA LEU A 12 -31.87 -9.27 -30.29
C LEU A 12 -32.70 -8.52 -29.22
N VAL A 13 -33.69 -7.70 -29.57
CA VAL A 13 -35.13 -8.02 -29.74
C VAL A 13 -35.73 -8.72 -28.51
N PHE A 14 -36.51 -7.99 -27.72
CA PHE A 14 -37.83 -8.44 -27.26
C PHE A 14 -38.76 -7.23 -27.08
N ARG A 15 -39.87 -7.27 -27.81
CA ARG A 15 -40.97 -6.30 -27.87
C ARG A 15 -42.22 -7.03 -27.36
N ASP A 16 -43.07 -6.27 -26.68
CA ASP A 16 -44.49 -6.52 -26.40
C ASP A 16 -44.90 -7.80 -25.65
N ILE A 17 -45.26 -7.61 -24.38
CA ILE A 17 -46.48 -8.22 -23.86
C ILE A 17 -47.47 -7.09 -23.60
N GLU A 18 -48.50 -7.11 -24.44
CA GLU A 18 -49.62 -6.20 -24.47
C GLU A 18 -50.33 -6.08 -23.13
N SER A 19 -50.53 -4.82 -22.79
CA SER A 19 -51.65 -4.26 -22.06
C SER A 19 -53.01 -4.91 -22.42
N LYS A 20 -53.60 -5.63 -21.45
CA LYS A 20 -55.05 -5.74 -21.31
C LYS A 20 -55.40 -5.77 -19.83
N PHE A 21 -55.71 -4.62 -19.24
CA PHE A 21 -56.83 -4.49 -18.30
C PHE A 21 -57.31 -3.03 -18.30
N ARG A 22 -58.44 -2.81 -18.98
CA ARG A 22 -59.33 -1.66 -18.79
C ARG A 22 -59.88 -1.70 -17.36
N LEU A 23 -59.95 -0.56 -16.68
CA LEU A 23 -60.97 -0.17 -15.70
C LEU A 23 -60.85 1.36 -15.56
N SER A 24 -61.75 2.11 -16.21
CA SER A 24 -63.00 2.61 -15.64
C SER A 24 -62.77 3.52 -14.42
N SER A 25 -63.00 4.80 -14.65
CA SER A 25 -63.03 5.87 -13.67
C SER A 25 -64.16 5.66 -12.67
N GLN A 26 -63.82 5.28 -11.44
CA GLN A 26 -64.65 5.50 -10.26
C GLN A 26 -63.74 5.54 -9.03
N LYS A 27 -63.60 6.72 -8.43
CA LYS A 27 -63.17 6.91 -7.03
C LYS A 27 -64.46 6.95 -6.16
N PRO A 28 -64.41 6.83 -4.82
CA PRO A 28 -63.24 6.69 -3.93
C PRO A 28 -63.43 5.55 -2.90
N THR A 29 -62.65 5.58 -1.82
CA THR A 29 -62.81 4.85 -0.55
C THR A 29 -62.45 3.37 -0.59
N HIS A 30 -61.17 3.09 -0.33
CA HIS A 30 -60.63 2.13 0.64
C HIS A 30 -59.12 1.89 0.38
N TRP A 31 -58.38 2.97 0.15
CA TRP A 31 -56.91 2.99 -0.01
C TRP A 31 -56.20 3.38 1.31
N LEU A 32 -56.67 2.86 2.45
CA LEU A 32 -56.07 3.18 3.75
C LEU A 32 -55.25 2.03 4.37
N THR A 33 -54.87 1.03 3.58
CA THR A 33 -54.04 -0.09 4.09
C THR A 33 -52.92 -0.53 3.15
N PHE A 34 -52.62 0.23 2.09
CA PHE A 34 -51.52 -0.07 1.16
C PHE A 34 -50.47 1.05 1.03
N LEU A 35 -50.56 2.08 1.90
CA LEU A 35 -49.68 3.24 1.91
C LEU A 35 -48.84 3.30 3.19
N LEU A 36 -48.33 2.12 3.60
CA LEU A 36 -47.42 1.95 4.74
C LEU A 36 -46.21 1.04 4.40
N LEU A 37 -45.93 0.80 3.11
CA LEU A 37 -44.86 -0.11 2.66
C LEU A 37 -43.92 0.45 1.58
N VAL A 38 -43.99 1.75 1.24
CA VAL A 38 -43.06 2.36 0.25
C VAL A 38 -42.39 3.66 0.76
N VAL A 39 -42.45 3.94 2.05
CA VAL A 39 -41.64 5.03 2.67
C VAL A 39 -40.89 4.50 3.89
N PHE A 40 -40.16 3.40 3.66
CA PHE A 40 -38.87 3.18 4.30
C PHE A 40 -37.90 2.83 3.16
N CYS A 41 -37.70 3.80 2.25
CA CYS A 41 -36.35 3.93 1.69
C CYS A 41 -35.44 4.06 2.90
N PRO A 42 -34.44 3.20 3.09
CA PRO A 42 -33.43 3.49 4.09
C PRO A 42 -32.84 4.85 3.69
N ALA A 43 -33.13 5.86 4.51
CA ALA A 43 -32.26 7.00 4.68
C ALA A 43 -30.91 6.40 5.10
N GLY A 44 -30.04 6.15 4.12
CA GLY A 44 -28.87 5.29 4.28
C GLY A 44 -28.19 4.88 2.98
N LEU A 45 -28.84 5.02 1.81
CA LEU A 45 -28.14 5.06 0.52
C LEU A 45 -27.52 6.44 0.28
N TRP A 46 -26.73 6.94 1.24
CA TRP A 46 -25.59 7.74 0.83
C TRP A 46 -24.70 6.75 0.09
N SER A 47 -24.66 6.89 -1.23
CA SER A 47 -23.65 6.26 -2.08
C SER A 47 -22.29 6.41 -1.38
N GLN A 48 -21.85 5.39 -0.64
CA GLN A 48 -20.49 5.34 -0.13
C GLN A 48 -19.62 5.57 -1.36
N LYS A 49 -18.86 6.67 -1.42
CA LYS A 49 -17.82 6.83 -2.43
C LYS A 49 -16.68 5.88 -2.06
N ALA A 50 -16.97 4.58 -2.15
CA ALA A 50 -16.00 3.54 -1.94
C ALA A 50 -15.20 3.41 -3.24
N ILE A 51 -13.88 3.49 -3.13
CA ILE A 51 -12.99 3.26 -4.27
C ILE A 51 -12.75 1.76 -4.36
N VAL A 52 -12.97 1.19 -5.54
CA VAL A 52 -12.65 -0.21 -5.80
C VAL A 52 -11.14 -0.32 -5.99
N ILE A 53 -10.48 -1.13 -5.16
CA ILE A 53 -9.08 -1.51 -5.36
C ILE A 53 -9.05 -2.73 -6.28
N ASP A 54 -8.21 -2.70 -7.30
CA ASP A 54 -8.03 -3.84 -8.21
C ASP A 54 -7.44 -5.04 -7.44
N PRO A 55 -8.10 -6.21 -7.43
CA PRO A 55 -7.56 -7.44 -6.84
C PRO A 55 -6.17 -7.81 -7.35
N ALA A 56 -5.84 -7.48 -8.60
CA ALA A 56 -4.51 -7.72 -9.15
C ALA A 56 -3.40 -6.99 -8.38
N GLU A 57 -3.68 -5.76 -7.92
CA GLU A 57 -2.72 -4.98 -7.11
C GLU A 57 -2.57 -5.56 -5.71
N ILE A 58 -3.66 -6.07 -5.12
CA ILE A 58 -3.61 -6.74 -3.80
C ILE A 58 -2.75 -8.01 -3.90
N ILE A 59 -2.99 -8.83 -4.93
CA ILE A 59 -2.22 -10.05 -5.18
C ILE A 59 -0.75 -9.73 -5.48
N LYS A 60 -0.47 -8.70 -6.29
CA LYS A 60 0.90 -8.28 -6.66
C LYS A 60 1.80 -8.07 -5.44
N TYR A 61 1.28 -7.46 -4.38
CA TYR A 61 2.04 -7.20 -3.15
C TYR A 61 1.80 -8.24 -2.04
N SER A 62 1.05 -9.31 -2.32
CA SER A 62 0.90 -10.44 -1.39
C SER A 62 1.99 -11.48 -1.61
N LEU A 63 2.24 -12.29 -0.58
CA LEU A 63 3.25 -13.33 -0.57
C LEU A 63 2.60 -14.70 -0.79
N ASP A 64 3.08 -15.45 -1.78
CA ASP A 64 2.69 -16.84 -2.03
C ASP A 64 3.64 -17.85 -1.37
N TRP A 65 4.54 -17.38 -0.49
CA TRP A 65 5.73 -18.12 -0.07
C TRP A 65 5.46 -19.33 0.84
N LEU A 66 4.28 -19.40 1.46
CA LEU A 66 3.86 -20.55 2.28
C LEU A 66 3.13 -21.61 1.46
N SER A 67 2.59 -21.23 0.30
CA SER A 67 1.88 -22.14 -0.60
C SER A 67 2.86 -23.14 -1.23
N PRO A 68 2.52 -24.43 -1.32
CA PRO A 68 3.38 -25.46 -1.91
C PRO A 68 3.71 -25.23 -3.40
N GLY A 69 3.08 -24.25 -4.06
CA GLY A 69 3.35 -23.87 -5.45
C GLY A 69 2.65 -24.76 -6.48
N LYS A 70 2.03 -24.12 -7.48
CA LYS A 70 1.54 -24.68 -8.76
C LYS A 70 0.49 -25.80 -8.80
N GLU A 71 -0.34 -26.01 -7.77
CA GLU A 71 -1.52 -26.91 -7.89
C GLU A 71 -2.86 -26.36 -7.34
N THR A 72 -3.03 -25.05 -7.22
CA THR A 72 -4.38 -24.47 -7.07
C THR A 72 -4.85 -23.94 -8.42
N LEU A 73 -5.59 -24.79 -9.15
CA LEU A 73 -6.37 -24.41 -10.35
C LEU A 73 -7.50 -23.41 -10.02
N THR A 74 -7.78 -23.20 -8.74
CA THR A 74 -8.75 -22.24 -8.23
C THR A 74 -8.11 -20.90 -7.96
N ALA A 75 -8.74 -19.83 -8.45
CA ALA A 75 -8.39 -18.46 -8.10
C ALA A 75 -8.41 -18.28 -6.57
N PRO A 76 -7.48 -17.50 -5.99
CA PRO A 76 -7.48 -17.26 -4.56
C PRO A 76 -8.77 -16.55 -4.14
N ILE A 77 -9.39 -17.02 -3.07
CA ILE A 77 -10.63 -16.46 -2.53
C ILE A 77 -10.39 -15.35 -1.52
N GLU A 78 -9.22 -15.32 -0.88
CA GLU A 78 -8.82 -14.29 0.07
C GLU A 78 -7.28 -14.18 0.17
N VAL A 79 -6.83 -13.09 0.79
CA VAL A 79 -5.46 -12.89 1.27
C VAL A 79 -5.48 -12.79 2.78
N SER A 80 -4.74 -13.65 3.48
CA SER A 80 -4.62 -13.60 4.94
C SER A 80 -3.68 -12.49 5.39
N VAL A 81 -3.95 -11.84 6.52
CA VAL A 81 -3.11 -10.77 7.08
C VAL A 81 -2.64 -11.18 8.47
N TYR A 82 -1.32 -11.26 8.63
CA TYR A 82 -0.67 -11.66 9.88
C TYR A 82 0.25 -10.57 10.42
N SER A 83 0.48 -10.60 11.73
CA SER A 83 1.52 -9.85 12.44
C SER A 83 2.45 -10.85 13.12
N LEU A 84 3.76 -10.61 13.08
CA LEU A 84 4.72 -11.45 13.82
C LEU A 84 4.74 -11.11 15.31
N ASN A 85 4.11 -10.00 15.72
CA ASN A 85 3.93 -9.59 17.11
C ASN A 85 2.56 -9.99 17.71
N CYS A 86 1.71 -10.67 16.94
CA CYS A 86 0.37 -11.10 17.34
C CYS A 86 0.41 -12.58 17.77
N GLY A 87 0.06 -12.88 19.02
CA GLY A 87 0.14 -14.25 19.58
C GLY A 87 -0.66 -15.29 18.77
N GLU A 88 -1.93 -15.01 18.50
CA GLU A 88 -2.79 -15.90 17.67
C GLU A 88 -2.23 -16.10 16.26
N CYS A 89 -1.70 -15.03 15.66
CA CYS A 89 -1.10 -15.07 14.33
C CYS A 89 0.16 -15.95 14.31
N VAL A 90 0.99 -15.87 15.35
CA VAL A 90 2.19 -16.68 15.49
C VAL A 90 1.85 -18.16 15.71
N GLU A 91 0.83 -18.46 16.53
CA GLU A 91 0.34 -19.82 16.73
C GLU A 91 -0.16 -20.43 15.41
N GLU A 92 -0.92 -19.67 14.62
CA GLU A 92 -1.42 -20.12 13.32
C GLU A 92 -0.27 -20.35 12.32
N LEU A 93 0.66 -19.40 12.20
CA LEU A 93 1.84 -19.52 11.33
C LEU A 93 2.72 -20.71 11.73
N LYS A 94 2.85 -20.97 13.04
CA LYS A 94 3.55 -22.15 13.56
C LYS A 94 2.82 -23.44 13.20
N ALA A 95 1.50 -23.49 13.37
CA ALA A 95 0.71 -24.67 12.98
C ALA A 95 0.82 -24.97 11.48
N ILE A 96 0.87 -23.94 10.62
CA ILE A 96 1.16 -24.08 9.19
C ILE A 96 2.57 -24.64 8.98
N ALA A 97 3.58 -24.09 9.66
CA ALA A 97 4.96 -24.55 9.59
C ALA A 97 5.16 -26.01 10.03
N ASP A 98 4.39 -26.44 11.03
CA ASP A 98 4.37 -27.82 11.54
C ASP A 98 3.49 -28.78 10.71
N GLY A 99 2.83 -28.27 9.65
CA GLY A 99 1.96 -29.06 8.77
C GLY A 99 0.62 -29.46 9.40
N GLN A 100 0.22 -28.80 10.48
CA GLN A 100 -1.03 -29.02 11.20
C GLN A 100 -2.20 -28.21 10.64
N SER A 101 -1.89 -27.09 9.97
CA SER A 101 -2.87 -26.22 9.31
C SER A 101 -2.53 -26.05 7.82
N ALA A 102 -3.56 -25.81 7.00
CA ALA A 102 -3.37 -25.53 5.59
C ALA A 102 -2.71 -24.16 5.39
N ALA A 103 -1.68 -24.08 4.54
CA ALA A 103 -1.06 -22.81 4.20
C ALA A 103 -2.00 -21.94 3.35
N PRO A 104 -2.08 -20.62 3.59
CA PRO A 104 -2.83 -19.72 2.74
C PRO A 104 -2.19 -19.65 1.34
N SER A 105 -3.01 -19.44 0.30
CA SER A 105 -2.51 -19.22 -1.05
C SER A 105 -1.70 -17.93 -1.16
N TYR A 106 -2.18 -16.88 -0.49
CA TYR A 106 -1.53 -15.57 -0.41
C TYR A 106 -1.68 -15.01 1.00
N PHE A 107 -0.66 -14.31 1.47
CA PHE A 107 -0.71 -13.60 2.74
C PHE A 107 0.07 -12.27 2.70
N ILE A 108 -0.24 -11.40 3.65
CA ILE A 108 0.48 -10.15 3.92
C ILE A 108 1.00 -10.19 5.36
N LEU A 109 2.22 -9.72 5.57
CA LEU A 109 2.76 -9.43 6.90
C LEU A 109 2.57 -7.94 7.17
N THR A 110 1.73 -7.58 8.14
CA THR A 110 1.58 -6.18 8.52
C THR A 110 2.89 -5.65 9.09
N THR A 111 3.26 -4.43 8.70
CA THR A 111 4.43 -3.70 9.25
C THR A 111 4.05 -2.32 9.76
N PHE A 112 2.76 -2.14 10.09
CA PHE A 112 2.24 -0.88 10.59
C PHE A 112 2.89 -0.48 11.92
N GLN A 113 3.20 -1.46 12.77
CA GLN A 113 3.98 -1.23 13.99
C GLN A 113 5.48 -1.42 13.72
N LYS A 114 6.32 -0.64 14.39
CA LYS A 114 7.78 -0.78 14.28
C LYS A 114 8.27 -2.17 14.68
N LYS A 115 7.74 -2.76 15.77
CA LYS A 115 8.15 -4.11 16.20
C LYS A 115 7.89 -5.16 15.11
N ASP A 116 6.74 -5.07 14.43
CA ASP A 116 6.47 -5.91 13.27
C ASP A 116 7.45 -5.62 12.12
N ARG A 117 7.70 -4.35 11.81
CA ARG A 117 8.63 -3.96 10.74
C ARG A 117 10.04 -4.49 10.97
N ASP A 118 10.56 -4.38 12.19
CA ASP A 118 11.91 -4.83 12.57
C ASP A 118 12.06 -6.35 12.44
N LEU A 119 10.96 -7.11 12.58
CA LEU A 119 10.93 -8.56 12.36
C LEU A 119 10.74 -8.93 10.89
N VAL A 120 9.80 -8.28 10.20
CA VAL A 120 9.36 -8.62 8.85
C VAL A 120 10.36 -8.18 7.79
N LEU A 121 10.99 -7.01 7.93
CA LEU A 121 11.93 -6.49 6.93
C LEU A 121 13.09 -7.46 6.64
N PRO A 122 13.88 -7.93 7.64
CA PRO A 122 14.97 -8.86 7.36
C PRO A 122 14.46 -10.23 6.88
N LEU A 123 13.27 -10.66 7.30
CA LEU A 123 12.63 -11.88 6.79
C LEU A 123 12.27 -11.77 5.31
N MET A 124 11.70 -10.63 4.90
CA MET A 124 11.34 -10.37 3.50
C MET A 124 12.58 -10.21 2.63
N GLN A 125 13.62 -9.53 3.12
CA GLN A 125 14.90 -9.47 2.44
C GLN A 125 15.44 -10.87 2.14
N LEU A 126 15.52 -11.74 3.15
CA LEU A 126 15.94 -13.14 2.97
C LEU A 126 15.06 -13.87 1.94
N GLY A 127 13.75 -13.65 1.99
CA GLY A 127 12.81 -14.22 1.02
C GLY A 127 13.06 -13.77 -0.42
N PHE A 128 13.41 -12.49 -0.64
CA PHE A 128 13.72 -11.95 -1.96
C PHE A 128 15.09 -12.38 -2.48
N GLU A 129 16.08 -12.60 -1.61
CA GLU A 129 17.38 -13.20 -1.98
C GLU A 129 17.22 -14.64 -2.49
N GLN A 130 16.18 -15.35 -2.04
CA GLN A 130 15.93 -16.74 -2.39
C GLN A 130 15.05 -16.89 -3.63
N THR A 131 15.68 -17.00 -4.80
CA THR A 131 15.00 -17.13 -6.11
C THR A 131 14.32 -18.48 -6.35
N ASP A 132 14.81 -19.56 -5.71
CA ASP A 132 14.19 -20.89 -5.75
C ASP A 132 12.99 -20.93 -4.79
N SER A 133 11.78 -21.01 -5.34
CA SER A 133 10.54 -20.97 -4.58
C SER A 133 10.36 -22.14 -3.61
N ILE A 134 10.88 -23.33 -3.94
CA ILE A 134 10.78 -24.51 -3.07
C ILE A 134 11.67 -24.31 -1.84
N LYS A 135 12.93 -23.88 -2.06
CA LYS A 135 13.87 -23.58 -0.98
C LYS A 135 13.44 -22.38 -0.15
N ARG A 136 12.88 -21.34 -0.78
CA ARG A 136 12.31 -20.17 -0.08
C ARG A 136 11.23 -20.62 0.88
N ARG A 137 10.29 -21.43 0.39
CA ARG A 137 9.21 -21.99 1.19
C ARG A 137 9.75 -22.83 2.35
N SER A 138 10.62 -23.80 2.08
CA SER A 138 11.13 -24.68 3.13
C SER A 138 11.86 -23.91 4.23
N SER A 139 12.70 -22.94 3.85
CA SER A 139 13.43 -22.09 4.80
C SER A 139 12.48 -21.23 5.61
N LEU A 140 11.48 -20.62 4.97
CA LEU A 140 10.48 -19.80 5.66
C LEU A 140 9.66 -20.61 6.67
N LEU A 141 9.22 -21.81 6.32
CA LEU A 141 8.50 -22.69 7.26
C LEU A 141 9.39 -23.06 8.45
N GLU A 142 10.65 -23.39 8.22
CA GLU A 142 11.58 -23.71 9.31
C GLU A 142 11.85 -22.50 10.23
N ILE A 143 12.03 -21.31 9.65
CA ILE A 143 12.17 -20.05 10.40
C ILE A 143 10.92 -19.78 11.24
N LEU A 144 9.72 -19.90 10.65
CA LEU A 144 8.46 -19.67 11.37
C LEU A 144 8.24 -20.69 12.49
N LYS A 145 8.66 -21.94 12.28
CA LYS A 145 8.64 -22.96 13.33
C LYS A 145 9.54 -22.58 14.50
N ILE A 146 10.79 -22.20 14.24
CA ILE A 146 11.75 -21.79 15.27
C ILE A 146 11.27 -20.52 15.97
N TYR A 147 10.82 -19.52 15.22
CA TYR A 147 10.28 -18.28 15.77
C TYR A 147 9.09 -18.53 16.68
N GLY A 148 8.14 -19.37 16.25
CA GLY A 148 6.93 -19.68 17.00
C GLY A 148 7.16 -20.45 18.30
N GLU A 149 8.31 -21.10 18.51
CA GLU A 149 8.67 -21.70 19.80
C GLU A 149 9.08 -20.63 20.84
N ALA A 150 9.59 -19.49 20.39
CA ALA A 150 10.11 -18.44 21.27
C ALA A 150 9.93 -17.03 20.68
N PRO A 151 8.69 -16.60 20.38
CA PRO A 151 8.44 -15.32 19.69
C PRO A 151 8.90 -14.13 20.52
N ASP A 152 8.72 -14.16 21.84
CA ASP A 152 9.18 -13.10 22.74
C ASP A 152 10.72 -13.01 22.80
N TYR A 153 11.44 -14.12 22.65
CA TYR A 153 12.89 -14.10 22.64
C TYR A 153 13.39 -13.35 21.40
N TYR A 154 12.95 -13.77 20.20
CA TYR A 154 13.38 -13.14 18.96
C TYR A 154 12.84 -11.71 18.81
N GLY A 155 11.58 -11.48 19.21
CA GLY A 155 10.93 -10.17 19.20
C GLY A 155 11.56 -9.13 20.11
N ASN A 156 12.32 -9.56 21.13
CA ASN A 156 13.05 -8.66 22.04
C ASN A 156 14.58 -8.68 21.82
N ASN A 157 15.09 -9.53 20.92
CA ASN A 157 16.52 -9.68 20.63
C ASN A 157 16.80 -9.63 19.13
N GLU A 158 16.80 -8.43 18.55
CA GLU A 158 17.01 -8.18 17.12
C GLU A 158 18.26 -8.89 16.56
N LYS A 159 19.39 -8.87 17.30
CA LYS A 159 20.63 -9.52 16.87
C LYS A 159 20.48 -11.04 16.70
N GLU A 160 19.72 -11.67 17.59
CA GLU A 160 19.51 -13.11 17.56
C GLU A 160 18.49 -13.50 16.49
N TRP A 161 17.49 -12.64 16.25
CA TRP A 161 16.60 -12.76 15.10
C TRP A 161 17.35 -12.69 13.77
N VAL A 162 18.17 -11.65 13.58
CA VAL A 162 18.99 -11.50 12.37
C VAL A 162 19.95 -12.68 12.24
N ARG A 163 20.62 -13.10 13.32
CA ARG A 163 21.52 -14.26 13.28
C ARG A 163 20.81 -15.56 12.87
N LEU A 164 19.59 -15.78 13.33
CA LEU A 164 18.76 -16.89 12.88
C LEU A 164 18.53 -16.80 11.37
N LEU A 165 18.06 -15.65 10.88
CA LEU A 165 17.78 -15.45 9.45
C LEU A 165 19.03 -15.63 8.58
N GLU A 166 20.17 -15.11 9.01
CA GLU A 166 21.47 -15.29 8.33
C GLU A 166 21.87 -16.76 8.21
N SER A 167 21.49 -17.62 9.16
CA SER A 167 21.77 -19.06 9.08
C SER A 167 21.02 -19.78 7.95
N PHE A 168 19.94 -19.17 7.44
CA PHE A 168 19.16 -19.67 6.30
C PHE A 168 19.54 -18.97 4.97
N ARG A 169 20.43 -17.99 5.02
CA ARG A 169 20.86 -17.26 3.82
C ARG A 169 21.65 -18.16 2.90
N ARG A 170 21.43 -17.99 1.59
CA ARG A 170 22.20 -18.69 0.55
C ARG A 170 23.68 -18.34 0.65
N GLU A 171 24.55 -19.32 0.46
CA GLU A 171 25.99 -19.08 0.38
C GLU A 171 26.34 -18.18 -0.82
N ASN A 172 27.35 -17.32 -0.65
CA ASN A 172 27.92 -16.47 -1.71
C ASN A 172 26.93 -15.51 -2.41
N VAL A 173 25.90 -15.04 -1.70
CA VAL A 173 25.04 -13.95 -2.21
C VAL A 173 25.89 -12.68 -2.35
N ALA A 174 25.92 -12.11 -3.56
CA ALA A 174 26.65 -10.89 -3.86
C ALA A 174 26.06 -9.72 -3.06
N GLU A 175 26.90 -8.77 -2.65
CA GLU A 175 26.47 -7.64 -1.82
C GLU A 175 25.43 -6.77 -2.53
N GLU A 176 25.56 -6.60 -3.85
CA GLU A 176 24.60 -5.88 -4.69
C GLU A 176 23.22 -6.57 -4.70
N GLU A 177 23.18 -7.90 -4.65
CA GLU A 177 21.94 -8.68 -4.61
C GLU A 177 21.23 -8.51 -3.26
N LYS A 178 21.99 -8.52 -2.15
CA LYS A 178 21.43 -8.25 -0.81
C LYS A 178 20.81 -6.86 -0.73
N LYS A 179 21.53 -5.86 -1.23
CA LYS A 179 21.06 -4.47 -1.29
C LYS A 179 19.78 -4.34 -2.11
N LEU A 180 19.74 -4.98 -3.28
CA LEU A 180 18.56 -4.96 -4.12
C LEU A 180 17.36 -5.68 -3.45
N ALA A 181 17.60 -6.81 -2.80
CA ALA A 181 16.58 -7.54 -2.05
C ALA A 181 16.03 -6.71 -0.87
N GLU A 182 16.90 -6.00 -0.14
CA GLU A 182 16.51 -5.07 0.92
C GLU A 182 15.64 -3.93 0.36
N ALA A 183 16.05 -3.33 -0.75
CA ALA A 183 15.28 -2.29 -1.42
C ALA A 183 13.87 -2.76 -1.80
N PHE A 184 13.75 -3.96 -2.40
CA PHE A 184 12.46 -4.57 -2.73
C PHE A 184 11.64 -4.90 -1.49
N ALA A 185 12.26 -5.44 -0.44
CA ALA A 185 11.57 -5.73 0.82
C ALA A 185 10.92 -4.47 1.39
N ILE A 186 11.67 -3.35 1.46
CA ILE A 186 11.14 -2.06 1.92
C ILE A 186 9.95 -1.59 1.08
N ASN A 187 10.03 -1.71 -0.24
CA ASN A 187 8.96 -1.21 -1.11
C ASN A 187 7.70 -2.08 -1.01
N VAL A 188 7.85 -3.40 -0.90
CA VAL A 188 6.71 -4.31 -0.75
C VAL A 188 6.02 -4.14 0.61
N ILE A 189 6.75 -4.05 1.73
CA ILE A 189 6.14 -3.82 3.05
C ILE A 189 5.40 -2.48 3.11
N ASP A 190 5.93 -1.45 2.45
CA ASP A 190 5.30 -0.14 2.37
C ASP A 190 4.01 -0.19 1.54
N SER A 191 4.01 -0.91 0.41
CA SER A 191 2.82 -1.14 -0.41
C SER A 191 1.76 -1.99 0.29
N GLN A 192 2.16 -3.05 0.99
CA GLN A 192 1.29 -3.85 1.84
C GLN A 192 0.60 -2.98 2.89
N THR A 193 1.36 -2.13 3.60
CA THR A 193 0.80 -1.23 4.62
C THR A 193 -0.20 -0.24 4.03
N ARG A 194 0.06 0.30 2.82
CA ARG A 194 -0.88 1.18 2.11
C ARG A 194 -2.18 0.46 1.77
N ILE A 195 -2.10 -0.75 1.22
CA ILE A 195 -3.28 -1.58 0.91
C ILE A 195 -4.11 -1.83 2.17
N LEU A 196 -3.46 -2.27 3.25
CA LEU A 196 -4.14 -2.55 4.52
C LEU A 196 -4.81 -1.29 5.09
N ALA A 197 -4.14 -0.13 5.03
CA ALA A 197 -4.72 1.13 5.49
C ALA A 197 -5.92 1.59 4.64
N LEU A 198 -5.87 1.44 3.31
CA LEU A 198 -6.99 1.77 2.42
C LEU A 198 -8.23 0.92 2.73
N LEU A 199 -8.02 -0.38 2.92
CA LEU A 199 -9.09 -1.35 3.16
C LEU A 199 -9.56 -1.41 4.61
N ASP A 200 -8.95 -0.64 5.51
CA ASP A 200 -9.22 -0.68 6.96
C ASP A 200 -8.97 -2.08 7.56
N LYS A 201 -7.84 -2.68 7.17
CA LYS A 201 -7.42 -4.05 7.48
C LYS A 201 -6.11 -4.10 8.28
N LEU A 202 -5.83 -3.06 9.06
CA LEU A 202 -4.61 -2.95 9.86
C LEU A 202 -4.62 -3.83 11.13
N ALA A 203 -5.81 -4.17 11.64
CA ALA A 203 -5.95 -5.12 12.74
C ALA A 203 -5.58 -6.53 12.27
N THR A 204 -4.93 -7.32 13.13
CA THR A 204 -4.52 -8.70 12.84
C THR A 204 -4.91 -9.65 13.98
N PRO A 205 -5.29 -10.92 13.69
CA PRO A 205 -5.43 -11.50 12.35
C PRO A 205 -6.61 -10.92 11.57
N ASN A 206 -6.55 -10.96 10.24
CA ASN A 206 -7.61 -10.47 9.36
C ASN A 206 -7.51 -11.11 7.97
N SER A 207 -8.51 -10.90 7.12
CA SER A 207 -8.44 -11.31 5.73
C SER A 207 -9.01 -10.27 4.77
N ILE A 208 -8.47 -10.27 3.56
CA ILE A 208 -8.97 -9.50 2.42
C ILE A 208 -9.67 -10.47 1.48
N PRO A 209 -11.00 -10.51 1.46
CA PRO A 209 -11.74 -11.36 0.54
C PRO A 209 -11.57 -10.83 -0.89
N LEU A 210 -11.36 -11.75 -1.84
CA LEU A 210 -11.15 -11.49 -3.27
C LEU A 210 -12.36 -11.90 -4.11
N ASP A 211 -13.31 -12.62 -3.52
CA ASP A 211 -14.60 -12.99 -4.13
C ASP A 211 -15.59 -11.81 -4.19
N GLN A 212 -15.33 -10.76 -3.40
CA GLN A 212 -16.03 -9.49 -3.42
C GLN A 212 -15.10 -8.33 -3.79
N ARG A 213 -15.70 -7.19 -4.17
CA ARG A 213 -14.91 -5.99 -4.47
C ARG A 213 -14.19 -5.54 -3.22
N ALA A 214 -12.86 -5.39 -3.31
CA ALA A 214 -12.08 -4.76 -2.26
C ALA A 214 -12.36 -3.24 -2.28
N LEU A 215 -12.94 -2.73 -1.21
CA LEU A 215 -13.43 -1.34 -1.14
C LEU A 215 -12.61 -0.52 -0.15
N ALA A 216 -11.99 0.55 -0.61
CA ALA A 216 -11.52 1.62 0.25
C ALA A 216 -12.71 2.51 0.60
N SER A 217 -13.17 2.44 1.84
CA SER A 217 -14.32 3.20 2.34
C SER A 217 -13.97 4.64 2.70
N GLN A 218 -14.97 5.50 2.66
CA GLN A 218 -14.84 6.88 3.11
C GLN A 218 -14.45 6.95 4.60
N THR A 219 -13.82 8.06 4.96
CA THR A 219 -13.35 8.32 6.32
C THR A 219 -13.58 9.79 6.68
N GLU A 220 -13.87 10.04 7.96
CA GLU A 220 -13.94 11.40 8.51
C GLU A 220 -12.53 11.93 8.75
N LYS A 221 -12.32 13.22 8.53
CA LYS A 221 -11.00 13.87 8.56
C LYS A 221 -10.34 13.87 9.94
N ASP A 222 -11.11 13.72 11.00
CA ASP A 222 -10.71 13.69 12.41
C ASP A 222 -10.64 12.27 12.99
N SER A 223 -10.96 11.25 12.20
CA SER A 223 -10.96 9.86 12.66
C SER A 223 -9.58 9.21 12.69
N ASN A 224 -9.45 8.17 13.54
CA ASN A 224 -8.26 7.31 13.62
C ASN A 224 -7.84 6.71 12.27
N ARG A 225 -8.84 6.36 11.45
CA ARG A 225 -8.63 5.81 10.12
C ARG A 225 -7.98 6.83 9.17
N TYR A 226 -8.39 8.08 9.22
CA TYR A 226 -7.80 9.11 8.37
C TYR A 226 -6.31 9.33 8.68
N SER A 227 -5.91 9.37 9.95
CA SER A 227 -4.48 9.49 10.28
C SER A 227 -3.69 8.25 9.89
N ALA A 228 -4.26 7.05 10.01
CA ALA A 228 -3.64 5.83 9.52
C ALA A 228 -3.42 5.88 7.99
N LEU A 229 -4.37 6.46 7.24
CA LEU A 229 -4.18 6.73 5.82
C LEU A 229 -3.04 7.72 5.57
N ILE A 230 -3.00 8.85 6.29
CA ILE A 230 -1.93 9.86 6.15
C ILE A 230 -0.56 9.25 6.44
N ALA A 231 -0.42 8.51 7.55
CA ALA A 231 0.83 7.89 7.95
C ALA A 231 1.32 6.89 6.91
N SER A 232 0.44 5.97 6.50
CA SER A 232 0.77 4.90 5.57
C SER A 232 1.04 5.43 4.17
N HIS A 233 0.32 6.47 3.77
CA HIS A 233 0.37 7.02 2.41
C HIS A 233 1.36 8.17 2.21
N SER A 234 2.00 8.66 3.28
CA SER A 234 3.10 9.61 3.17
C SER A 234 4.25 9.09 2.29
N LEU A 235 5.07 10.01 1.78
CA LEU A 235 6.24 9.67 0.95
C LEU A 235 7.23 8.78 1.72
N GLY A 236 7.46 7.57 1.21
CA GLY A 236 8.05 6.44 1.95
C GLY A 236 9.47 6.64 2.51
N TRP A 237 10.29 7.52 1.92
CA TRP A 237 11.70 7.72 2.26
C TRP A 237 11.96 8.78 3.34
N LEU A 238 10.91 9.49 3.76
CA LEU A 238 10.96 10.49 4.84
C LEU A 238 10.13 10.08 6.06
N LYS A 239 9.54 8.89 6.04
CA LYS A 239 8.76 8.39 7.16
C LYS A 239 9.67 8.31 8.39
N PRO A 240 9.38 9.01 9.50
CA PRO A 240 10.02 8.68 10.76
C PRO A 240 9.75 7.20 11.06
N ALA A 241 10.68 6.53 11.73
CA ALA A 241 10.37 5.22 12.30
C ALA A 241 9.14 5.39 13.20
N LEU A 242 8.06 4.67 12.90
CA LEU A 242 6.81 4.77 13.65
C LEU A 242 7.11 4.40 15.11
N GLN A 243 7.09 5.38 16.02
CA GLN A 243 7.38 5.09 17.42
C GLN A 243 6.24 4.29 18.05
N TYR A 244 6.58 3.48 19.06
CA TYR A 244 5.73 2.45 19.69
C TYR A 244 4.35 2.92 20.18
N SER A 245 4.08 4.23 20.22
CA SER A 245 2.86 4.80 20.79
C SER A 245 2.48 6.15 20.16
N GLU A 246 2.84 6.43 18.91
CA GLU A 246 2.43 7.71 18.31
C GLU A 246 0.91 7.74 18.14
N ASP A 247 0.29 8.68 18.88
CA ASP A 247 -1.12 8.99 18.74
C ASP A 247 -1.39 9.48 17.31
N VAL A 248 -2.49 9.00 16.75
CA VAL A 248 -3.13 9.44 15.52
C VAL A 248 -3.20 10.97 15.44
N GLU A 249 -3.44 11.65 16.55
CA GLU A 249 -3.52 13.11 16.61
C GLU A 249 -2.15 13.77 16.37
N GLU A 250 -1.07 13.16 16.87
CA GLU A 250 0.31 13.62 16.67
C GLU A 250 0.78 13.42 15.22
N ILE A 251 0.19 12.45 14.51
CA ILE A 251 0.41 12.25 13.08
C ILE A 251 -0.15 13.43 12.28
N LEU A 252 -1.37 13.88 12.58
CA LEU A 252 -1.99 15.00 11.88
C LEU A 252 -1.27 16.33 12.10
N LYS A 253 -0.81 16.62 13.33
CA LYS A 253 0.00 17.81 13.64
C LYS A 253 1.28 17.89 12.81
N ARG A 254 1.79 16.73 12.39
CA ARG A 254 2.99 16.57 11.59
C ARG A 254 2.71 16.30 10.12
N ALA A 255 1.46 16.33 9.64
CA ALA A 255 1.18 16.17 8.21
C ALA A 255 1.41 17.50 7.48
N ARG A 256 2.15 17.47 6.35
CA ARG A 256 2.38 18.64 5.49
C ARG A 256 2.12 18.26 4.03
N THR A 257 1.35 19.09 3.36
CA THR A 257 1.03 18.96 1.95
C THR A 257 1.87 19.93 1.14
N ILE A 258 2.49 19.44 0.07
CA ILE A 258 3.38 20.24 -0.78
C ILE A 258 2.77 20.34 -2.17
N ASP A 259 2.50 21.56 -2.62
CA ASP A 259 2.19 21.84 -4.02
C ASP A 259 3.49 21.80 -4.83
N PRO A 260 3.67 20.82 -5.74
CA PRO A 260 4.92 20.69 -6.47
C PRO A 260 5.11 21.78 -7.53
N THR A 261 4.08 22.55 -7.86
CA THR A 261 4.11 23.59 -8.89
C THR A 261 4.41 24.98 -8.33
N ARG A 262 4.23 25.19 -7.03
CA ARG A 262 4.46 26.47 -6.37
C ARG A 262 5.96 26.77 -6.27
N PRO A 263 6.45 27.90 -6.80
CA PRO A 263 7.82 28.33 -6.56
C PRO A 263 8.06 28.66 -5.09
N LEU A 264 9.18 28.18 -4.56
CA LEU A 264 9.64 28.42 -3.20
C LEU A 264 10.94 29.24 -3.23
N ASN A 265 11.05 30.20 -2.32
CA ASN A 265 12.30 30.92 -2.09
C ASN A 265 13.28 30.09 -1.22
N VAL A 266 14.49 30.61 -1.02
CA VAL A 266 15.56 29.93 -0.27
C VAL A 266 15.13 29.53 1.15
N ASP A 267 14.47 30.43 1.88
CA ASP A 267 14.10 30.18 3.27
C ASP A 267 12.94 29.18 3.35
N GLU A 268 11.97 29.26 2.43
CA GLU A 268 10.93 28.24 2.30
C GLU A 268 11.51 26.85 1.97
N TRP A 269 12.57 26.76 1.15
CA TRP A 269 13.26 25.50 0.88
C TRP A 269 14.01 24.97 2.11
N LYS A 270 14.58 25.85 2.94
CA LYS A 270 15.22 25.45 4.21
C LYS A 270 14.18 24.94 5.22
N ASP A 271 13.05 25.63 5.35
CA ASP A 271 11.94 25.20 6.20
C ASP A 271 11.41 23.84 5.73
N LEU A 272 11.26 23.68 4.41
CA LEU A 272 10.85 22.42 3.81
C LEU A 272 11.86 21.30 4.10
N LYS A 273 13.16 21.58 3.97
CA LYS A 273 14.22 20.63 4.38
C LYS A 273 14.10 20.27 5.86
N GLU A 274 13.94 21.25 6.75
CA GLU A 274 13.81 21.01 8.19
C GLU A 274 12.62 20.09 8.49
N TRP A 275 11.45 20.39 7.92
CA TRP A 275 10.26 19.56 8.04
C TRP A 275 10.52 18.12 7.56
N ALA A 276 11.24 17.94 6.45
CA ALA A 276 11.53 16.61 5.91
C ALA A 276 12.31 15.74 6.90
N PHE A 277 13.17 16.36 7.70
CA PHE A 277 14.04 15.68 8.64
C PHE A 277 13.57 15.74 10.09
N SER A 278 12.50 16.47 10.40
CA SER A 278 11.90 16.58 11.73
C SER A 278 10.80 15.54 12.00
N GLY A 279 10.66 14.52 11.16
CA GLY A 279 9.67 13.45 11.33
C GLY A 279 8.23 13.86 10.96
N VAL A 280 8.09 14.71 9.95
CA VAL A 280 6.81 15.13 9.36
C VAL A 280 6.33 14.11 8.33
N TYR A 281 5.01 13.94 8.18
CA TYR A 281 4.41 13.15 7.10
C TYR A 281 4.19 13.99 5.85
N TRP A 282 4.80 13.58 4.75
CA TRP A 282 4.83 14.35 3.50
C TRP A 282 3.80 13.82 2.52
N LEU A 283 2.97 14.72 2.00
CA LEU A 283 1.95 14.41 1.01
C LEU A 283 2.13 15.31 -0.22
N TRP A 284 1.98 14.71 -1.40
CA TRP A 284 1.81 15.51 -2.61
C TRP A 284 0.43 16.18 -2.60
N GLY A 285 0.43 17.50 -2.77
CA GLY A 285 -0.77 18.31 -2.86
C GLY A 285 -1.21 18.56 -4.29
N GLY A 286 -2.51 18.85 -4.44
CA GLY A 286 -3.10 19.30 -5.70
C GLY A 286 -3.46 18.16 -6.67
N ARG A 287 -4.18 18.52 -7.73
CA ARG A 287 -4.39 17.62 -8.88
C ARG A 287 -3.19 17.77 -9.80
N LEU A 288 -2.37 16.74 -9.87
CA LEU A 288 -1.20 16.72 -10.74
C LEU A 288 -1.63 16.29 -12.14
N ASP A 289 -1.24 17.06 -13.16
CA ASP A 289 -1.42 16.61 -14.54
C ASP A 289 -0.46 15.44 -14.86
N LYS A 290 -0.70 14.80 -16.01
CA LYS A 290 0.05 13.61 -16.43
C LYS A 290 1.57 13.86 -16.52
N ASN A 291 1.99 15.03 -17.01
CA ASN A 291 3.40 15.33 -17.21
C ASN A 291 4.10 15.60 -15.86
N VAL A 292 3.39 16.27 -14.94
CA VAL A 292 3.86 16.47 -13.57
C VAL A 292 4.01 15.13 -12.85
N LEU A 293 3.04 14.23 -13.00
CA LEU A 293 3.10 12.87 -12.45
C LEU A 293 4.30 12.09 -12.99
N GLU A 294 4.55 12.13 -14.30
CA GLU A 294 5.68 11.43 -14.91
C GLU A 294 7.04 11.93 -14.38
N ASN A 295 7.19 13.25 -14.20
CA ASN A 295 8.41 13.82 -13.61
C ASN A 295 8.61 13.39 -12.15
N VAL A 296 7.53 13.37 -11.35
CA VAL A 296 7.57 12.85 -9.97
C VAL A 296 7.95 11.37 -9.97
N VAL A 297 7.38 10.57 -10.87
CA VAL A 297 7.66 9.14 -10.99
C VAL A 297 9.14 8.89 -11.30
N ASN A 298 9.66 9.55 -12.33
CA ASN A 298 11.05 9.41 -12.75
C ASN A 298 12.03 9.89 -11.67
N TRP A 299 11.64 10.88 -10.88
CA TRP A 299 12.44 11.36 -9.76
C TRP A 299 12.43 10.41 -8.56
N GLN A 300 11.29 9.78 -8.25
CA GLN A 300 11.13 8.88 -7.11
C GLN A 300 11.65 7.46 -7.37
N ALA A 301 11.60 6.97 -8.60
CA ALA A 301 12.01 5.59 -8.93
C ALA A 301 13.46 5.25 -8.51
N PRO A 302 14.47 6.12 -8.66
CA PRO A 302 15.82 5.87 -8.14
C PRO A 302 15.85 5.65 -6.63
N PHE A 303 14.91 6.22 -5.86
CA PHE A 303 14.86 6.04 -4.40
C PHE A 303 14.30 4.68 -3.99
N HIS A 304 13.42 4.08 -4.78
CA HIS A 304 12.97 2.69 -4.59
C HIS A 304 14.11 1.68 -4.73
N LEU A 305 15.17 2.03 -5.45
CA LEU A 305 16.35 1.17 -5.65
C LEU A 305 17.44 1.34 -4.59
N ILE A 306 17.27 2.26 -3.64
CA ILE A 306 18.24 2.47 -2.57
C ILE A 306 17.96 1.47 -1.44
N PRO A 307 18.97 0.71 -0.99
CA PRO A 307 18.80 -0.46 -0.13
C PRO A 307 18.32 -0.12 1.28
N SER A 308 18.70 1.02 1.83
CA SER A 308 18.40 1.35 3.23
C SER A 308 17.68 2.69 3.39
N ASN A 309 16.93 2.82 4.49
CA ASN A 309 16.31 4.09 4.87
C ASN A 309 17.36 5.19 5.14
N GLU A 310 18.54 4.84 5.63
CA GLU A 310 19.63 5.80 5.89
C GLU A 310 20.17 6.37 4.59
N GLU A 311 20.51 5.52 3.63
CA GLU A 311 21.00 5.97 2.31
C GLU A 311 19.93 6.80 1.57
N ARG A 312 18.64 6.43 1.70
CA ARG A 312 17.52 7.21 1.15
C ARG A 312 17.47 8.61 1.76
N ARG A 313 17.60 8.73 3.09
CA ARG A 313 17.63 10.02 3.80
C ARG A 313 18.82 10.88 3.40
N ASP A 314 20.00 10.29 3.24
CA ASP A 314 21.21 11.02 2.85
C ASP A 314 21.15 11.53 1.41
N ARG A 315 20.63 10.72 0.47
CA ARG A 315 20.37 11.19 -0.89
C ARG A 315 19.38 12.36 -0.90
N HIS A 316 18.32 12.27 -0.10
CA HIS A 316 17.33 13.34 -0.02
C HIS A 316 17.90 14.63 0.60
N ARG A 317 18.78 14.50 1.60
CA ARG A 317 19.46 15.64 2.23
C ARG A 317 20.30 16.39 1.19
N ARG A 318 21.10 15.64 0.41
CA ARG A 318 21.90 16.21 -0.69
C ARG A 318 21.03 16.90 -1.73
N TRP A 319 19.92 16.28 -2.14
CA TRP A 319 18.99 16.89 -3.09
C TRP A 319 18.43 18.23 -2.59
N PHE A 320 18.06 18.33 -1.30
CA PHE A 320 17.66 19.62 -0.71
C PHE A 320 18.78 20.64 -0.73
N ASP A 321 19.99 20.25 -0.31
CA ASP A 321 21.13 21.17 -0.25
C ASP A 321 21.48 21.74 -1.63
N GLU A 322 21.43 20.90 -2.66
CA GLU A 322 21.63 21.32 -4.05
C GLU A 322 20.49 22.22 -4.55
N THR A 323 19.25 21.91 -4.18
CA THR A 323 18.07 22.71 -4.55
C THR A 323 18.09 24.08 -3.89
N ILE A 324 18.41 24.15 -2.59
CA ILE A 324 18.55 25.41 -1.82
C ILE A 324 19.60 26.30 -2.47
N LYS A 325 20.78 25.74 -2.80
CA LYS A 325 21.86 26.48 -3.48
C LYS A 325 21.42 27.05 -4.82
N LYS A 326 20.60 26.32 -5.59
CA LYS A 326 20.07 26.81 -6.87
C LYS A 326 18.98 27.87 -6.66
N ALA A 327 18.18 27.74 -5.60
CA ALA A 327 17.14 28.70 -5.25
C ALA A 327 17.70 30.08 -4.87
N GLU A 328 19.00 30.17 -4.53
CA GLU A 328 19.70 31.46 -4.31
C GLU A 328 19.69 32.36 -5.55
N ALA A 329 19.66 31.76 -6.75
CA ALA A 329 19.63 32.52 -8.00
C ALA A 329 18.21 32.99 -8.39
N ARG A 330 17.18 32.19 -8.08
CA ARG A 330 15.76 32.51 -8.27
C ARG A 330 14.86 31.52 -7.51
N PRO A 331 13.62 31.89 -7.17
CA PRO A 331 12.64 30.93 -6.67
C PRO A 331 12.45 29.72 -7.61
N LEU A 332 12.32 28.53 -7.02
CA LEU A 332 12.18 27.25 -7.72
C LEU A 332 11.03 26.44 -7.14
N SER A 333 10.21 25.85 -7.99
CA SER A 333 9.21 24.85 -7.60
C SER A 333 9.84 23.47 -7.40
N ALA A 334 9.15 22.56 -6.70
CA ALA A 334 9.63 21.19 -6.54
C ALA A 334 9.70 20.45 -7.88
N LEU A 335 8.76 20.73 -8.79
CA LEU A 335 8.76 20.19 -10.15
C LEU A 335 10.02 20.58 -10.93
N GLU A 336 10.40 21.87 -10.88
CA GLU A 336 11.65 22.33 -11.49
C GLU A 336 12.86 21.67 -10.81
N ALA A 337 12.80 21.48 -9.49
CA ALA A 337 13.87 20.85 -8.72
C ALA A 337 14.10 19.37 -9.08
N PHE A 338 13.06 18.62 -9.47
CA PHE A 338 13.20 17.22 -9.89
C PHE A 338 14.03 17.05 -11.16
N GLY A 339 13.92 17.99 -12.10
CA GLY A 339 14.66 17.97 -13.38
C GLY A 339 16.17 18.20 -13.23
N PHE A 340 16.65 18.44 -12.01
CA PHE A 340 18.07 18.66 -11.71
C PHE A 340 18.80 17.44 -11.16
N THR A 341 18.11 16.32 -11.02
CA THR A 341 18.67 15.09 -10.46
C THR A 341 19.31 14.29 -11.58
N ASP A 342 20.55 13.82 -11.41
CA ASP A 342 21.19 12.92 -12.38
C ASP A 342 20.39 11.62 -12.46
N ILE A 343 19.54 11.54 -13.48
CA ILE A 343 18.89 10.32 -13.95
C ILE A 343 19.96 9.62 -14.79
N ASP A 344 21.03 9.16 -14.15
CA ASP A 344 21.96 8.27 -14.84
C ASP A 344 21.18 7.04 -15.30
N SER A 345 21.22 6.81 -16.60
CA SER A 345 20.37 5.92 -17.37
C SER A 345 20.38 4.50 -16.81
N LEU A 346 19.34 4.14 -16.04
CA LEU A 346 19.09 2.78 -15.64
C LEU A 346 17.92 2.23 -16.45
N ILE A 347 18.20 1.70 -17.63
CA ILE A 347 17.28 0.78 -18.31
C ILE A 347 17.60 -0.61 -17.77
N SER A 348 17.04 -0.96 -16.61
CA SER A 348 17.12 -2.29 -16.03
C SER A 348 15.73 -2.80 -15.66
N SER A 349 15.57 -4.12 -15.50
CA SER A 349 14.31 -4.68 -14.99
C SER A 349 13.95 -4.13 -13.60
N ALA A 350 14.97 -3.89 -12.76
CA ALA A 350 14.79 -3.26 -11.46
C ALA A 350 14.24 -1.83 -11.58
N TRP A 351 14.70 -1.05 -12.56
CA TRP A 351 14.16 0.28 -12.83
C TRP A 351 12.68 0.24 -13.21
N ASN A 352 12.28 -0.63 -14.13
CA ASN A 352 10.89 -0.74 -14.55
C ASN A 352 9.98 -1.14 -13.38
N ALA A 353 10.45 -2.04 -12.51
CA ALA A 353 9.75 -2.40 -11.28
C ALA A 353 9.60 -1.19 -10.34
N ALA A 354 10.69 -0.45 -10.09
CA ALA A 354 10.67 0.76 -9.28
C ALA A 354 9.70 1.82 -9.82
N VAL A 355 9.68 2.05 -11.13
CA VAL A 355 8.72 2.98 -11.78
C VAL A 355 7.28 2.54 -11.55
N ALA A 356 6.98 1.26 -11.77
CA ALA A 356 5.64 0.71 -11.56
C ALA A 356 5.19 0.83 -10.09
N ASP A 357 6.11 0.59 -9.15
CA ASP A 357 5.82 0.70 -7.72
C ASP A 357 5.57 2.15 -7.29
N VAL A 358 6.33 3.12 -7.82
CA VAL A 358 6.06 4.54 -7.59
C VAL A 358 4.70 4.95 -8.16
N GLN A 359 4.38 4.53 -9.39
CA GLN A 359 3.09 4.83 -10.01
C GLN A 359 1.95 4.32 -9.13
N GLN A 360 2.05 3.09 -8.65
CA GLN A 360 1.04 2.50 -7.78
C GLN A 360 0.96 3.20 -6.42
N GLN A 361 2.11 3.60 -5.85
CA GLN A 361 2.14 4.41 -4.64
C GLN A 361 1.37 5.73 -4.83
N LEU A 362 1.61 6.44 -5.93
CA LEU A 362 0.93 7.70 -6.22
C LEU A 362 -0.58 7.52 -6.43
N VAL A 363 -1.00 6.41 -7.07
CA VAL A 363 -2.42 6.03 -7.18
C VAL A 363 -3.04 5.88 -5.79
N PHE A 364 -2.42 5.09 -4.91
CA PHE A 364 -2.91 4.91 -3.54
C PHE A 364 -2.94 6.23 -2.75
N CYS A 365 -1.92 7.08 -2.87
CA CYS A 365 -1.89 8.41 -2.25
C CYS A 365 -3.05 9.30 -2.73
N SER A 366 -3.41 9.22 -4.02
CA SER A 366 -4.49 10.02 -4.59
C SER A 366 -5.87 9.68 -4.01
N TYR A 367 -6.04 8.47 -3.49
CA TYR A 367 -7.30 8.02 -2.89
C TYR A 367 -7.63 8.78 -1.61
N ILE A 368 -6.64 9.22 -0.82
CA ILE A 368 -6.88 9.93 0.45
C ILE A 368 -7.80 11.14 0.24
N GLY A 369 -7.49 11.99 -0.74
CA GLY A 369 -8.29 13.20 -1.02
C GLY A 369 -9.70 12.88 -1.50
N THR A 370 -9.94 11.69 -2.07
CA THR A 370 -11.24 11.25 -2.55
C THR A 370 -12.08 10.60 -1.44
N LEU A 371 -11.43 9.93 -0.49
CA LEU A 371 -12.07 9.21 0.61
C LEU A 371 -12.44 10.11 1.80
N THR A 372 -11.93 11.34 1.84
CA THR A 372 -12.17 12.29 2.94
C THR A 372 -13.56 12.93 2.83
N VAL A 373 -14.33 12.88 3.91
CA VAL A 373 -15.58 13.64 4.06
C VAL A 373 -15.30 14.86 4.95
N GLU A 374 -15.75 16.05 4.53
CA GLU A 374 -15.73 17.23 5.40
C GLU A 374 -16.74 16.99 6.54
N GLY A 375 -16.28 17.14 7.79
CA GLY A 375 -17.17 17.15 8.94
C GLY A 375 -18.25 18.20 8.73
N THR A 376 -19.50 17.83 8.98
CA THR A 376 -20.60 18.78 9.02
C THR A 376 -20.43 19.60 10.29
N GLU A 377 -19.83 20.80 10.15
CA GLU A 377 -19.92 21.83 11.19
C GLU A 377 -21.37 22.35 11.33
#